data_AF-A0A2Z2M623-F1
#
_entry.id   AF-A0A2Z2M623-F1
#
_cell.length_a   1.000
_cell.length_b   1.000
_cell.length_c   1.000
_cell.angle_alpha   90.00
_cell.angle_beta   90.00
_cell.angle_gamma   90.00
#
_symmetry.space_group_name_H-M   'P 1'
#
loop_
_entity.id
_entity.type
_entity.pdbx_description
1 polymer ?
#
loop_
_entity_poly.entity_id
_entity_poly.type
_entity_poly.pdbx_seq_one_letter_code
_entity_poly.pdbx_strand_id
1 'polypeptide(L)'
;MATTTKTGEVDVLNLMATVGTKVINLYYWVSTMSINIVRKELFKKVTYLAREIEEGMNYGVPHLVGEIEAGELPQVELSVVVFNGSYHRFLLKDEDERKLYFMLPVDSSNPRRVFMEIWTFLNGKTDGSVLIPGTKIRGILKSELSRRGFETIWMNVYEEGGIGYVEVLAVKENARYRMTFEKTGNEFTLLEIEKI
;
A
#
# COMPACT_ATOMS: atom_id res chain seq x y z
N MET A 1 10.27 -59.34 23.87
CA MET A 1 9.35 -58.93 22.79
C MET A 1 9.20 -57.42 22.93
N ALA A 2 10.02 -56.57 22.26
CA ALA A 2 10.02 -56.21 20.83
C ALA A 2 8.70 -55.51 20.41
N THR A 3 8.68 -54.15 20.38
CA THR A 3 8.61 -53.23 19.20
C THR A 3 7.17 -53.03 18.67
N THR A 4 6.62 -51.83 18.36
CA THR A 4 7.11 -50.77 17.45
C THR A 4 6.23 -49.48 17.56
N THR A 5 6.80 -48.37 17.07
CA THR A 5 6.42 -46.95 16.90
C THR A 5 5.19 -46.57 16.04
N LYS A 6 4.64 -45.35 16.23
CA LYS A 6 4.57 -44.20 15.26
C LYS A 6 3.54 -43.12 15.70
N THR A 7 3.96 -41.84 15.85
CA THR A 7 3.69 -40.68 14.94
C THR A 7 2.25 -40.18 15.08
N GLY A 8 1.90 -38.95 15.48
CA GLY A 8 2.49 -37.64 15.22
C GLY A 8 1.42 -36.83 14.47
N GLU A 9 0.58 -36.08 15.17
CA GLU A 9 -0.29 -35.04 14.59
C GLU A 9 -0.74 -34.11 15.73
N VAL A 10 -0.12 -32.93 15.79
CA VAL A 10 -0.58 -31.85 16.66
C VAL A 10 -1.54 -31.04 15.81
N ASP A 11 -2.80 -30.98 16.24
CA ASP A 11 -3.89 -30.28 15.54
C ASP A 11 -3.49 -28.84 15.17
N VAL A 12 -3.21 -28.62 13.89
CA VAL A 12 -2.88 -27.32 13.27
C VAL A 12 -4.15 -26.50 12.95
N LEU A 13 -5.31 -26.92 13.46
CA LEU A 13 -6.62 -26.43 12.98
C LEU A 13 -7.29 -25.38 13.87
N ASN A 14 -6.61 -24.84 14.89
CA ASN A 14 -7.16 -23.81 15.78
C ASN A 14 -6.46 -22.44 15.75
N LEU A 15 -5.70 -22.12 14.68
CA LEU A 15 -4.96 -20.85 14.57
C LEU A 15 -5.35 -19.97 13.36
N MET A 16 -6.59 -20.02 12.88
CA MET A 16 -7.03 -19.24 11.70
C MET A 16 -8.33 -18.45 11.93
N ALA A 17 -8.77 -18.28 13.18
CA ALA A 17 -9.88 -17.42 13.52
C ALA A 17 -9.36 -16.24 14.34
N THR A 18 -9.04 -15.13 13.66
CA THR A 18 -9.18 -13.72 14.07
C THR A 18 -8.12 -12.87 13.35
N VAL A 19 -8.32 -12.59 12.05
CA VAL A 19 -7.70 -11.42 11.42
C VAL A 19 -8.82 -10.56 10.85
N GLY A 20 -9.54 -9.92 11.76
CA GLY A 20 -10.43 -8.84 11.40
C GLY A 20 -9.59 -7.67 10.90
N THR A 21 -9.64 -7.40 9.60
CA THR A 21 -9.00 -6.24 8.99
C THR A 21 -9.70 -4.97 9.51
N LYS A 22 -9.21 -4.44 10.64
CA LYS A 22 -9.63 -3.14 11.15
C LYS A 22 -9.24 -2.08 10.12
N VAL A 23 -10.21 -1.26 9.73
CA VAL A 23 -9.99 -0.05 8.95
C VAL A 23 -9.04 0.85 9.74
N ILE A 24 -7.82 1.03 9.23
CA ILE A 24 -6.75 1.75 9.90
C ILE A 24 -7.00 3.24 9.71
N ASN A 25 -7.38 3.91 10.79
CA ASN A 25 -7.35 5.36 10.86
C ASN A 25 -6.07 5.75 11.60
N LEU A 26 -5.16 6.50 10.95
CA LEU A 26 -3.93 6.97 11.60
C LEU A 26 -4.24 7.74 12.90
N TYR A 27 -5.41 8.37 13.01
CA TYR A 27 -5.88 9.00 14.26
C TYR A 27 -5.94 8.05 15.46
N TYR A 28 -6.19 6.75 15.25
CA TYR A 28 -6.24 5.74 16.32
C TYR A 28 -4.87 5.16 16.65
N TRP A 29 -3.90 5.23 15.74
CA TRP A 29 -2.50 4.83 15.98
C TRP A 29 -1.69 5.98 16.63
N VAL A 30 -2.14 7.21 16.38
CA VAL A 30 -1.50 8.46 16.82
C VAL A 30 -1.87 8.87 18.25
N SER A 31 -2.78 8.17 18.92
CA SER A 31 -3.23 8.55 20.27
C SER A 31 -2.13 8.52 21.34
N THR A 32 -0.96 7.95 21.04
CA THR A 32 0.26 7.95 21.87
C THR A 32 1.47 8.62 21.21
N MET A 33 1.39 9.06 19.95
CA MET A 33 2.49 9.72 19.23
C MET A 33 2.33 11.23 19.19
N SER A 34 3.45 11.95 19.34
CA SER A 34 3.48 13.37 18.99
C SER A 34 3.52 13.52 17.46
N ILE A 35 2.34 13.48 16.83
CA ILE A 35 2.17 13.58 15.36
C ILE A 35 2.88 14.78 14.75
N ASN A 36 3.01 15.86 15.52
CA ASN A 36 3.72 17.07 15.11
C ASN A 36 5.24 16.85 14.98
N ILE A 37 5.84 15.96 15.76
CA ILE A 37 7.26 15.60 15.67
C ILE A 37 7.49 14.82 14.38
N VAL A 38 6.72 13.76 14.14
CA VAL A 38 6.82 12.97 12.91
C VAL A 38 6.61 13.83 11.67
N ARG A 39 5.59 14.70 11.70
CA ARG A 39 5.30 15.61 10.58
C ARG A 39 6.50 16.53 10.26
N LYS A 40 7.12 17.11 11.29
CA LYS A 40 8.29 17.99 11.14
C LYS A 40 9.50 17.22 10.64
N GLU A 41 9.79 16.05 11.21
CA GLU A 41 10.94 15.23 10.83
C GLU A 41 10.80 14.68 9.40
N LEU A 42 9.61 14.21 9.00
CA LEU A 42 9.34 13.83 7.61
C LEU A 42 9.60 14.98 6.64
N PHE A 43 9.05 16.17 6.90
CA PHE A 43 9.24 17.32 6.02
C PHE A 43 10.72 17.71 5.91
N LYS A 44 11.44 17.70 7.04
CA LYS A 44 12.88 17.99 7.09
C LYS A 44 13.69 16.98 6.27
N LYS A 45 13.43 15.69 6.42
CA LYS A 45 14.13 14.63 5.67
C LYS A 45 13.83 14.68 4.18
N VAL A 46 12.57 14.86 3.80
CA VAL A 46 12.18 15.06 2.39
C VAL A 46 12.91 16.26 1.77
N THR A 47 13.02 17.37 2.52
CA THR A 47 13.75 18.55 2.04
C THR A 47 15.24 18.25 1.83
N TYR A 48 15.84 17.43 2.69
CA TYR A 48 17.24 17.01 2.55
C TYR A 48 17.45 16.09 1.33
N LEU A 49 16.51 15.18 1.08
CA LEU A 49 16.58 14.21 -0.03
C LEU A 49 16.18 14.79 -1.39
N ALA A 50 15.72 16.06 -1.45
CA ALA A 50 15.18 16.66 -2.67
C ALA A 50 16.13 16.56 -3.88
N ARG A 51 17.42 16.78 -3.65
CA ARG A 51 18.46 16.67 -4.68
C ARG A 51 18.70 15.22 -5.12
N GLU A 52 18.72 14.29 -4.18
CA GLU A 52 18.89 12.86 -4.48
C GLU A 52 17.70 12.31 -5.28
N ILE A 53 16.49 12.76 -4.94
CA ILE A 53 15.27 12.48 -5.71
C ILE A 53 15.41 13.01 -7.15
N GLU A 54 15.82 14.27 -7.30
CA GLU A 54 16.02 14.90 -8.61
C GLU A 54 17.08 14.16 -9.45
N GLU A 55 18.21 13.80 -8.84
CA GLU A 55 19.25 13.01 -9.50
C GLU A 55 18.71 11.63 -9.91
N GLY A 56 17.97 10.95 -9.03
CA GLY A 56 17.38 9.64 -9.28
C GLY A 56 16.40 9.59 -10.45
N MET A 57 15.67 10.69 -10.72
CA MET A 57 14.76 10.79 -11.88
C MET A 57 15.47 10.67 -13.22
N ASN A 58 16.77 10.97 -13.29
CA ASN A 58 17.55 10.83 -14.52
C ASN A 58 17.91 9.37 -14.83
N TYR A 59 17.80 8.47 -13.85
CA TYR A 59 18.25 7.08 -13.96
C TYR A 59 17.12 6.06 -13.82
N GLY A 60 15.93 6.48 -13.38
CA GLY A 60 14.78 5.60 -13.22
C GLY A 60 13.67 6.25 -12.39
N VAL A 61 12.94 5.41 -11.67
CA VAL A 61 11.85 5.83 -10.78
C VAL A 61 12.41 5.88 -9.35
N PRO A 62 12.65 7.06 -8.77
CA PRO A 62 13.05 7.17 -7.37
C PRO A 62 11.90 6.77 -6.45
N HIS A 63 12.23 6.03 -5.41
CA HIS A 63 11.33 5.59 -4.36
C HIS A 63 11.85 6.11 -3.03
N LEU A 64 10.95 6.70 -2.25
CA LEU A 64 11.21 6.95 -0.85
C LEU A 64 10.92 5.69 -0.06
N VAL A 65 11.96 5.19 0.60
CA VAL A 65 11.88 4.08 1.55
C VAL A 65 12.00 4.69 2.93
N GLY A 66 11.03 4.43 3.80
CA GLY A 66 11.03 5.00 5.14
C GLY A 66 10.59 4.03 6.23
N GLU A 67 11.12 4.28 7.41
CA GLU A 67 10.77 3.62 8.67
C GLU A 67 10.31 4.69 9.66
N ILE A 68 9.19 4.44 10.34
CA ILE A 68 8.69 5.28 11.42
C ILE A 68 8.53 4.40 12.66
N GLU A 69 9.31 4.69 13.69
CA GLU A 69 9.23 4.03 14.98
C GLU A 69 8.46 4.92 15.97
N ALA A 70 7.41 4.35 16.57
CA ALA A 70 6.57 4.98 17.57
C ALA A 70 7.24 4.94 18.96
N GLY A 71 7.04 6.01 19.73
CA GLY A 71 7.56 6.17 21.08
C GLY A 71 7.33 7.59 21.59
N GLU A 72 7.84 7.90 22.78
CA GLU A 72 7.79 9.28 23.32
C GLU A 72 8.50 10.28 22.39
N LEU A 73 9.61 9.82 21.80
CA LEU A 73 10.37 10.51 20.75
C LEU A 73 10.35 9.63 19.49
N PRO A 74 9.35 9.82 18.61
CA PRO A 74 9.24 8.99 17.42
C PRO A 74 10.42 9.22 16.48
N GLN A 75 10.94 8.15 15.92
CA GLN A 75 12.06 8.18 14.98
C GLN A 75 11.54 8.03 13.55
N VAL A 76 12.12 8.80 12.63
CA VAL A 76 11.77 8.76 11.21
C VAL A 76 13.05 8.55 10.44
N GLU A 77 13.14 7.46 9.69
CA GLU A 77 14.19 7.20 8.72
C GLU A 77 13.64 7.28 7.31
N LEU A 78 14.44 7.80 6.40
CA LEU A 78 14.05 8.02 5.01
C LEU A 78 15.28 7.95 4.12
N SER A 79 15.19 7.20 3.03
CA SER A 79 16.22 7.06 2.00
C SER A 79 15.59 7.04 0.60
N VAL A 80 16.39 7.29 -0.42
CA VAL A 80 15.97 7.18 -1.83
C VAL A 80 16.56 5.91 -2.42
N VAL A 81 15.72 5.14 -3.12
CA VAL A 81 16.15 3.98 -3.92
C VAL A 81 15.61 4.15 -5.34
N VAL A 82 16.46 3.98 -6.35
CA VAL A 82 16.05 4.14 -7.75
C VAL A 82 15.84 2.78 -8.39
N PHE A 83 14.65 2.57 -8.95
CA PHE A 83 14.31 1.36 -9.70
C PHE A 83 14.21 1.66 -11.19
N ASN A 84 14.61 0.70 -12.02
CA ASN A 84 14.47 0.83 -13.46
C ASN A 84 13.04 0.49 -13.89
N GLY A 85 12.19 1.50 -14.05
CA GLY A 85 10.82 1.37 -14.61
C GLY A 85 9.75 0.81 -13.68
N SER A 86 10.09 0.27 -12.51
CA SER A 86 9.12 -0.24 -11.55
C SER A 86 8.52 0.87 -10.67
N TYR A 87 7.24 0.76 -10.32
CA TYR A 87 6.53 1.67 -9.40
C TYR A 87 6.06 0.88 -8.16
N HIS A 88 7.00 0.48 -7.31
CA HIS A 88 6.70 -0.30 -6.10
C HIS A 88 6.14 0.60 -5.00
N ARG A 89 5.02 0.19 -4.40
CA ARG A 89 4.42 0.90 -3.27
C ARG A 89 3.95 -0.10 -2.23
N PHE A 90 4.38 0.08 -0.98
CA PHE A 90 3.88 -0.71 0.13
C PHE A 90 3.86 0.09 1.43
N LEU A 91 3.01 -0.35 2.34
CA LEU A 91 2.93 0.12 3.71
C LEU A 91 2.78 -1.11 4.60
N LEU A 92 3.79 -1.39 5.42
CA LEU A 92 3.82 -2.52 6.33
C LEU A 92 3.87 -2.01 7.76
N LYS A 93 3.25 -2.75 8.67
CA LYS A 93 3.34 -2.52 10.11
C LYS A 93 3.94 -3.76 10.75
N ASP A 94 4.74 -3.52 11.77
CA ASP A 94 5.24 -4.58 12.64
C ASP A 94 4.11 -5.15 13.51
N GLU A 95 4.26 -6.38 14.00
CA GLU A 95 3.24 -7.12 14.76
C GLU A 95 2.83 -6.37 16.04
N ASP A 96 3.81 -5.72 16.68
CA ASP A 96 3.61 -4.90 17.88
C ASP A 96 3.07 -3.49 17.57
N GLU A 97 2.79 -3.20 16.29
CA GLU A 97 2.34 -1.89 15.79
C GLU A 97 3.25 -0.72 16.25
N ARG A 98 4.52 -0.98 16.55
CA ARG A 98 5.49 0.07 16.94
C ARG A 98 6.26 0.63 15.76
N LYS A 99 6.42 -0.15 14.70
CA LYS A 99 7.15 0.25 13.50
C LYS A 99 6.24 0.24 12.29
N LEU A 100 6.46 1.23 11.44
CA LEU A 100 5.80 1.36 10.15
C LEU A 100 6.89 1.48 9.09
N TYR A 101 6.83 0.60 8.10
CA TYR A 101 7.71 0.60 6.95
C TYR A 101 6.91 1.01 5.72
N PHE A 102 7.51 1.85 4.88
CA PHE A 102 6.86 2.25 3.64
C PHE A 102 7.84 2.40 2.50
N MET A 103 7.33 2.17 1.30
CA MET A 103 7.98 2.50 0.05
C MET A 103 6.96 3.23 -0.83
N LEU A 104 7.37 4.37 -1.39
CA LEU A 104 6.52 5.21 -2.22
C LEU A 104 7.32 5.75 -3.42
N PRO A 105 6.90 5.51 -4.66
CA PRO A 105 7.54 6.14 -5.82
C PRO A 105 7.26 7.64 -5.77
N VAL A 106 8.23 8.45 -6.18
CA VAL A 106 8.08 9.92 -6.24
C VAL A 106 8.35 10.42 -7.65
N ASP A 107 7.51 11.35 -8.12
CA ASP A 107 7.55 11.89 -9.49
C ASP A 107 7.96 13.38 -9.53
N SER A 108 8.36 13.93 -8.40
CA SER A 108 8.71 15.34 -8.24
C SER A 108 9.80 15.50 -7.19
N SER A 109 10.78 16.38 -7.45
CA SER A 109 11.80 16.77 -6.46
C SER A 109 11.32 17.89 -5.53
N ASN A 110 10.15 18.50 -5.80
CA ASN A 110 9.58 19.55 -4.96
C ASN A 110 9.26 19.00 -3.54
N PRO A 111 9.93 19.50 -2.47
CA PRO A 111 9.78 18.92 -1.13
C PRO A 111 8.37 19.00 -0.56
N ARG A 112 7.62 20.07 -0.87
CA ARG A 112 6.25 20.22 -0.37
C ARG A 112 5.31 19.19 -1.00
N ARG A 113 5.44 18.98 -2.32
CA ARG A 113 4.62 18.00 -3.04
C ARG A 113 4.89 16.58 -2.52
N VAL A 114 6.17 16.21 -2.44
CA VAL A 114 6.60 14.90 -1.94
C VAL A 114 6.15 14.67 -0.49
N PHE A 115 6.35 15.65 0.38
CA PHE A 115 5.89 15.56 1.76
C PHE A 115 4.37 15.34 1.84
N MET A 116 3.59 16.10 1.07
CA MET A 116 2.14 15.94 1.04
C MET A 116 1.74 14.55 0.56
N GLU A 117 2.42 14.01 -0.44
CA GLU A 117 2.17 12.67 -0.96
C GLU A 117 2.46 11.58 0.08
N ILE A 118 3.61 11.63 0.76
CA ILE A 118 3.94 10.72 1.87
C ILE A 118 2.90 10.86 2.98
N TRP A 119 2.61 12.10 3.41
CA TRP A 119 1.68 12.34 4.51
C TRP A 119 0.30 11.75 4.20
N THR A 120 -0.16 11.94 2.99
CA THR A 120 -1.44 11.44 2.46
C THR A 120 -1.43 9.91 2.39
N PHE A 121 -0.33 9.31 1.92
CA PHE A 121 -0.11 7.87 1.90
C PHE A 121 -0.14 7.25 3.31
N LEU A 122 0.63 7.80 4.25
CA LEU A 122 0.70 7.32 5.63
C LEU A 122 -0.65 7.41 6.35
N ASN A 123 -1.45 8.43 6.04
CA ASN A 123 -2.77 8.60 6.64
C ASN A 123 -3.85 7.66 6.06
N GLY A 124 -3.52 6.79 5.10
CA GLY A 124 -4.51 5.95 4.41
C GLY A 124 -5.53 6.75 3.60
N LYS A 125 -5.34 8.07 3.49
CA LYS A 125 -6.11 8.97 2.65
C LYS A 125 -5.44 8.98 1.29
N THR A 126 -5.42 7.88 0.56
CA THR A 126 -5.23 8.04 -0.89
C THR A 126 -6.38 8.92 -1.36
N ASP A 127 -6.07 10.07 -1.97
CA ASP A 127 -7.09 10.86 -2.65
C ASP A 127 -7.96 9.88 -3.42
N GLY A 128 -9.28 9.89 -3.19
CA GLY A 128 -10.19 8.85 -3.67
C GLY A 128 -10.19 8.64 -5.19
N SER A 129 -9.41 9.42 -5.93
CA SER A 129 -9.10 9.32 -7.36
C SER A 129 -7.96 8.35 -7.71
N VAL A 130 -7.09 7.97 -6.76
CA VAL A 130 -5.92 7.11 -7.00
C VAL A 130 -6.20 5.68 -6.52
N LEU A 131 -6.08 4.74 -7.45
CA LEU A 131 -6.20 3.30 -7.17
C LEU A 131 -4.83 2.75 -6.81
N ILE A 132 -4.72 2.15 -5.63
CA ILE A 132 -3.50 1.49 -5.15
C ILE A 132 -3.80 0.07 -4.68
N PRO A 133 -2.83 -0.86 -4.71
CA PRO A 133 -2.96 -2.14 -4.04
C PRO A 133 -3.45 -1.99 -2.59
N GLY A 134 -4.39 -2.83 -2.18
CA GLY A 134 -5.14 -2.74 -0.93
C GLY A 134 -6.38 -1.84 -0.97
N THR A 135 -6.63 -1.10 -2.06
CA THR A 135 -7.82 -0.25 -2.15
C THR A 135 -9.08 -1.10 -2.18
N LYS A 136 -9.98 -0.84 -1.23
CA LYS A 136 -11.30 -1.48 -1.16
C LYS A 136 -12.34 -0.63 -1.89
N ILE A 137 -13.06 -1.26 -2.79
CA ILE A 137 -14.16 -0.67 -3.57
C ILE A 137 -15.42 -1.45 -3.23
N ARG A 138 -16.48 -0.75 -2.83
CA ARG A 138 -17.78 -1.35 -2.54
C ARG A 138 -18.77 -1.01 -3.63
N GLY A 139 -19.64 -1.97 -3.96
CA GLY A 139 -20.67 -1.78 -4.99
C GLY A 139 -20.18 -2.19 -6.37
N ILE A 140 -20.61 -1.49 -7.42
CA ILE A 140 -20.34 -1.91 -8.80
C ILE A 140 -18.96 -1.41 -9.23
N LEU A 141 -17.99 -2.32 -9.34
CA LEU A 141 -16.58 -2.02 -9.67
C LEU A 141 -16.43 -1.08 -10.87
N LYS A 142 -17.08 -1.39 -12.00
CA LYS A 142 -17.04 -0.55 -13.21
C LYS A 142 -17.46 0.89 -12.94
N SER A 143 -18.56 1.10 -12.23
CA SER A 143 -19.08 2.43 -11.90
C SER A 143 -18.11 3.20 -11.00
N GLU A 144 -17.49 2.51 -10.04
CA GLU A 144 -16.50 3.10 -9.14
C GLU A 144 -15.20 3.46 -9.87
N LEU A 145 -14.75 2.62 -10.80
CA LEU A 145 -13.61 2.94 -11.68
C LEU A 145 -13.91 4.18 -12.55
N SER A 146 -15.09 4.26 -13.15
CA SER A 146 -15.50 5.42 -13.94
C SER A 146 -15.60 6.71 -13.12
N ARG A 147 -16.11 6.64 -11.88
CA ARG A 147 -16.10 7.78 -10.94
C ARG A 147 -14.69 8.30 -10.65
N ARG A 148 -13.68 7.43 -10.75
CA ARG A 148 -12.26 7.74 -10.53
C ARG A 148 -11.53 8.12 -11.83
N GLY A 149 -12.25 8.26 -12.94
CA GLY A 149 -11.72 8.69 -14.23
C GLY A 149 -11.15 7.56 -15.10
N PHE A 150 -11.42 6.30 -14.76
CA PHE A 150 -11.03 5.16 -15.59
C PHE A 150 -12.14 4.77 -16.57
N GLU A 151 -11.78 4.58 -17.82
CA GLU A 151 -12.61 3.95 -18.85
C GLU A 151 -12.28 2.45 -18.92
N THR A 152 -13.19 1.59 -18.46
CA THR A 152 -13.01 0.14 -18.53
C THR A 152 -13.19 -0.36 -19.96
N ILE A 153 -12.12 -0.88 -20.56
CA ILE A 153 -12.11 -1.46 -21.90
C ILE A 153 -12.54 -2.93 -21.86
N TRP A 154 -12.04 -3.66 -20.87
CA TRP A 154 -12.29 -5.09 -20.71
C TRP A 154 -12.26 -5.46 -19.24
N MET A 155 -13.06 -6.47 -18.89
CA MET A 155 -13.14 -7.00 -17.54
C MET A 155 -13.46 -8.48 -17.61
N ASN A 156 -12.71 -9.29 -16.86
CA ASN A 156 -12.95 -10.72 -16.74
C ASN A 156 -13.08 -11.11 -15.29
N VAL A 157 -14.01 -12.03 -15.02
CA VAL A 157 -14.39 -12.43 -13.66
C VAL A 157 -14.20 -13.93 -13.54
N TYR A 158 -13.36 -14.33 -12.60
CA TYR A 158 -13.15 -15.73 -12.22
C TYR A 158 -13.76 -15.92 -10.82
N GLU A 159 -14.71 -16.84 -10.67
CA GLU A 159 -15.32 -17.15 -9.37
C GLU A 159 -15.25 -18.65 -9.10
N GLU A 160 -14.60 -19.02 -7.99
CA GLU A 160 -14.55 -20.41 -7.52
C GLU A 160 -14.61 -20.44 -5.99
N GLY A 161 -15.56 -21.21 -5.43
CA GLY A 161 -15.60 -21.46 -3.97
C GLY A 161 -15.86 -20.25 -3.06
N GLY A 162 -16.40 -19.13 -3.57
CA GLY A 162 -16.79 -17.96 -2.77
C GLY A 162 -15.75 -16.85 -2.66
N ILE A 163 -14.55 -17.05 -3.23
CA ILE A 163 -13.55 -16.01 -3.48
C ILE A 163 -13.45 -15.85 -5.00
N GLY A 164 -13.53 -14.61 -5.48
CA GLY A 164 -13.44 -14.31 -6.91
C GLY A 164 -12.25 -13.42 -7.23
N TYR A 165 -11.77 -13.46 -8.47
CA TYR A 165 -10.80 -12.52 -9.00
C TYR A 165 -11.39 -11.78 -10.19
N VAL A 166 -11.10 -10.49 -10.31
CA VAL A 166 -11.52 -9.66 -11.43
C VAL A 166 -10.31 -9.00 -12.05
N GLU A 167 -10.01 -9.37 -13.29
CA GLU A 167 -9.01 -8.69 -14.12
C GLU A 167 -9.70 -7.56 -14.87
N VAL A 168 -9.09 -6.38 -14.87
CA VAL A 168 -9.62 -5.18 -15.52
C VAL A 168 -8.54 -4.57 -16.40
N LEU A 169 -8.87 -4.30 -17.66
CA LEU A 169 -8.11 -3.41 -18.52
C LEU A 169 -8.85 -2.08 -18.63
N ALA A 170 -8.21 -0.99 -18.24
CA ALA A 170 -8.81 0.34 -18.27
C ALA A 170 -7.85 1.40 -18.82
N VAL A 171 -8.41 2.51 -19.27
CA VAL A 171 -7.68 3.69 -19.73
C VAL A 171 -7.95 4.86 -18.80
N LYS A 172 -6.92 5.62 -18.45
CA LYS A 172 -7.06 6.91 -17.76
C LYS A 172 -5.97 7.85 -18.27
N GLU A 173 -6.34 9.08 -18.64
CA GLU A 173 -5.39 10.11 -19.08
C GLU A 173 -4.43 9.63 -20.19
N ASN A 174 -4.95 8.90 -21.19
CA ASN A 174 -4.21 8.29 -22.30
C ASN A 174 -3.21 7.17 -21.93
N ALA A 175 -3.19 6.70 -20.68
CA ALA A 175 -2.44 5.52 -20.26
C ALA A 175 -3.36 4.30 -20.11
N ARG A 176 -2.85 3.11 -20.45
CA ARG A 176 -3.55 1.84 -20.20
C ARG A 176 -3.09 1.24 -18.89
N TYR A 177 -4.01 0.58 -18.21
CA TYR A 177 -3.80 -0.04 -16.91
C TYR A 177 -4.39 -1.43 -16.91
N ARG A 178 -3.62 -2.42 -16.47
CA ARG A 178 -4.12 -3.72 -16.05
C ARG A 178 -4.24 -3.73 -14.54
N MET A 179 -5.39 -4.13 -14.04
CA MET A 179 -5.68 -4.21 -12.62
C MET A 179 -6.23 -5.58 -12.27
N THR A 180 -5.86 -6.09 -11.11
CA THR A 180 -6.37 -7.35 -10.58
C THR A 180 -7.04 -7.07 -9.25
N PHE A 181 -8.31 -7.46 -9.10
CA PHE A 181 -9.06 -7.31 -7.87
C PHE A 181 -9.40 -8.68 -7.30
N GLU A 182 -9.33 -8.82 -5.98
CA GLU A 182 -10.02 -9.88 -5.25
C GLU A 182 -11.47 -9.44 -4.99
N LYS A 183 -12.43 -10.33 -5.18
CA LYS A 183 -13.85 -10.13 -4.91
C LYS A 183 -14.24 -10.99 -3.70
N THR A 184 -14.73 -10.32 -2.67
CA THR A 184 -15.26 -10.95 -1.45
C THR A 184 -16.67 -10.40 -1.20
N GLY A 185 -17.68 -11.14 -1.64
CA GLY A 185 -19.08 -10.69 -1.62
C GLY A 185 -19.30 -9.48 -2.53
N ASN A 186 -19.60 -8.32 -1.92
CA ASN A 186 -19.85 -7.05 -2.60
C ASN A 186 -18.68 -6.04 -2.51
N GLU A 187 -17.53 -6.50 -2.02
CA GLU A 187 -16.30 -5.70 -1.90
C GLU A 187 -15.25 -6.23 -2.87
N PHE A 188 -14.53 -5.31 -3.50
CA PHE A 188 -13.41 -5.56 -4.39
C PHE A 188 -12.15 -4.97 -3.78
N THR A 189 -11.14 -5.78 -3.55
CA THR A 189 -9.83 -5.32 -3.06
C THR A 189 -8.86 -5.32 -4.23
N LEU A 190 -8.33 -4.16 -4.60
CA LEU A 190 -7.29 -4.06 -5.62
C LEU A 190 -6.03 -4.78 -5.13
N LEU A 191 -5.59 -5.82 -5.83
CA LEU A 191 -4.36 -6.54 -5.53
C LEU A 191 -3.17 -5.93 -6.27
N GLU A 192 -3.37 -5.60 -7.54
CA GLU A 192 -2.31 -5.18 -8.44
C GLU A 192 -2.82 -4.14 -9.44
N ILE A 193 -1.97 -3.18 -9.77
CA ILE A 193 -2.19 -2.21 -10.86
C ILE A 193 -0.87 -2.00 -11.60
N GLU A 194 -0.88 -2.29 -12.89
CA GLU A 194 0.26 -2.18 -13.81
C GLU A 194 -0.11 -1.21 -14.94
N LYS A 195 0.77 -0.25 -15.25
CA LYS A 195 0.64 0.61 -16.42
C LYS A 195 1.26 -0.07 -17.64
N ILE A 196 0.50 -0.17 -18.74
CA ILE A 196 0.88 -0.82 -20.00
C ILE A 196 1.04 0.22 -21.11
#